data_AF-A0A2D9GAV4-F1
#
_entry.id   AF-A0A2D9GAV4-F1
#
_cell.length_a   1.000
_cell.length_b   1.000
_cell.length_c   1.000
_cell.angle_alpha   90.00
_cell.angle_beta   90.00
_cell.angle_gamma   90.00
#
_symmetry.space_group_name_H-M   'P 1'
#
loop_
_entity.id
_entity.type
_entity.pdbx_description
1 polymer ?
#
loop_
_entity_poly.entity_id
_entity_poly.type
_entity_poly.pdbx_seq_one_letter_code
_entity_poly.pdbx_strand_id
1 'polypeptide(L)'
;MTEINLGSELDGGTFGLTLPSGWQWLGFIIGLLISVAGIVTFFLADTDPIPALISIGVLIMGFSSPTKLQKTLRDLRSQMNPAQVNWQKEQGGTELQSFWNSATIRKPTVDDRAWVFPAPEQNKWHLETRYHPDNPEELIAEHPNKIGTPRPATISNYALATLTAYIFFALQIHFLTISEGEDKVPIYILIGISVIWLLVSVFMWKRAQATMDTPTSNIRSAAVGGVELVGQVRPGPQYPPTVIVDGDSSKSVNDLAAWRWTYEVYRCRQVTTTDSQGNTTTREECSWQQIRANSGATSFTIHDGTGGIAVMADSFSTQEFGDHLIQWECRHDLRMKGLFTNIMLSGDIRRHRWTLWGLKIGDPCYLLTTLKSRNDQSLQAEQIDRTLQNALLEATGEKAPGFKPRLEKGTELTALSGARSDLEYLIIPTLALLASIIMLGA
;
A
#
# COMPACT_ATOMS: atom_id res chain seq x y z
N MET A 1 -12.93 27.99 14.02
CA MET A 1 -13.04 26.64 13.43
C MET A 1 -13.77 25.81 14.45
N THR A 2 -14.95 25.30 14.13
CA THR A 2 -15.65 24.33 14.98
C THR A 2 -14.69 23.19 15.28
N GLU A 3 -14.50 22.85 16.56
CA GLU A 3 -13.78 21.64 16.96
C GLU A 3 -14.48 20.45 16.32
N ILE A 4 -14.00 20.04 15.14
CA ILE A 4 -14.36 18.77 14.55
C ILE A 4 -13.85 17.76 15.58
N ASN A 5 -14.75 17.00 16.19
CA ASN A 5 -14.37 15.91 17.07
C ASN A 5 -13.81 14.78 16.19
N LEU A 6 -12.59 14.99 15.70
CA LEU A 6 -11.90 14.16 14.73
C LEU A 6 -11.80 12.70 15.18
N GLY A 7 -11.64 12.47 16.48
CA GLY A 7 -11.65 11.11 17.03
C GLY A 7 -12.95 10.35 16.73
N SER A 8 -14.10 11.05 16.73
CA SER A 8 -15.39 10.43 16.39
C SER A 8 -15.57 10.18 14.88
N GLU A 9 -14.94 10.98 14.02
CA GLU A 9 -14.98 10.79 12.57
C GLU A 9 -14.02 9.69 12.10
N LEU A 10 -12.94 9.47 12.84
CA LEU A 10 -11.94 8.43 12.61
C LEU A 10 -12.33 7.07 13.20
N ASP A 11 -13.41 7.02 14.00
CA ASP A 11 -14.06 5.78 14.41
C ASP A 11 -15.02 5.29 13.32
N GLY A 12 -14.68 4.14 12.73
CA GLY A 12 -15.49 3.49 11.71
C GLY A 12 -16.90 3.11 12.21
N GLY A 13 -17.09 2.91 13.51
CA GLY A 13 -18.34 2.44 14.10
C GLY A 13 -18.75 1.06 13.62
N THR A 14 -20.02 0.69 13.81
CA THR A 14 -20.49 -0.67 13.44
C THR A 14 -20.60 -0.86 11.93
N PHE A 15 -21.12 0.13 11.20
CA PHE A 15 -21.37 0.03 9.76
C PHE A 15 -20.53 1.05 8.97
N GLY A 16 -19.77 0.55 8.00
CA GLY A 16 -18.85 1.31 7.16
C GLY A 16 -19.11 1.16 5.67
N LEU A 17 -20.37 1.31 5.26
CA LEU A 17 -20.76 1.21 3.84
C LEU A 17 -20.42 2.50 3.11
N THR A 18 -19.73 2.36 1.99
CA THR A 18 -19.31 3.47 1.13
C THR A 18 -19.70 3.23 -0.32
N LEU A 19 -19.65 4.29 -1.12
CA LEU A 19 -19.77 4.20 -2.56
C LEU A 19 -18.37 4.30 -3.21
N PRO A 20 -18.18 3.72 -4.41
CA PRO A 20 -16.94 3.86 -5.17
C PRO A 20 -16.60 5.31 -5.49
N SER A 21 -15.33 5.54 -5.84
CA SER A 21 -14.85 6.86 -6.28
C SER A 21 -14.00 6.75 -7.55
N GLY A 22 -14.08 7.76 -8.43
CA GLY A 22 -13.32 7.80 -9.68
C GLY A 22 -13.55 6.58 -10.56
N TRP A 23 -12.47 5.97 -11.05
CA TRP A 23 -12.50 4.80 -11.94
C TRP A 23 -13.06 3.54 -11.31
N GLN A 24 -13.17 3.48 -9.98
CA GLN A 24 -13.74 2.32 -9.29
C GLN A 24 -15.24 2.12 -9.61
N TRP A 25 -15.93 3.17 -10.05
CA TRP A 25 -17.32 3.07 -10.53
C TRP A 25 -17.47 2.11 -11.70
N LEU A 26 -16.48 2.03 -12.58
CA LEU A 26 -16.52 1.10 -13.72
C LEU A 26 -16.59 -0.35 -13.22
N GLY A 27 -15.71 -0.72 -12.30
CA GLY A 27 -15.71 -2.04 -11.68
C GLY A 27 -17.03 -2.32 -10.97
N PHE A 28 -17.53 -1.36 -10.18
CA PHE A 28 -18.79 -1.50 -9.46
C PHE A 28 -19.99 -1.73 -10.39
N ILE A 29 -20.11 -0.99 -11.50
CA ILE A 29 -21.19 -1.16 -12.48
C ILE A 29 -21.08 -2.52 -13.17
N ILE A 30 -19.87 -2.95 -13.55
CA ILE A 30 -19.65 -4.28 -14.13
C ILE A 30 -20.09 -5.36 -13.15
N GLY A 31 -19.66 -5.25 -11.89
CA GLY A 31 -20.06 -6.18 -10.83
C GLY A 31 -21.57 -6.22 -10.63
N LEU A 32 -22.23 -5.05 -10.62
CA LEU A 32 -23.68 -4.94 -10.53
C LEU A 32 -24.39 -5.64 -11.69
N LEU A 33 -23.96 -5.41 -12.93
CA LEU A 33 -24.55 -6.06 -14.11
C LEU A 33 -24.40 -7.58 -14.07
N ILE A 34 -23.23 -8.08 -13.65
CA ILE A 34 -22.99 -9.52 -13.49
C ILE A 34 -23.88 -10.09 -12.37
N SER A 35 -24.00 -9.41 -11.24
CA SER A 35 -24.89 -9.83 -10.15
C SER A 35 -26.36 -9.85 -10.57
N VAL A 36 -26.82 -8.86 -11.33
CA VAL A 36 -28.18 -8.83 -11.88
C VAL A 36 -28.39 -9.99 -12.85
N ALA A 37 -27.43 -10.28 -13.74
CA ALA A 37 -27.51 -11.44 -14.61
C ALA A 37 -27.61 -12.75 -13.82
N GLY A 38 -26.84 -12.90 -12.73
CA GLY A 38 -26.93 -14.05 -11.84
C GLY A 38 -28.28 -14.16 -11.10
N ILE A 39 -28.87 -13.04 -10.68
CA ILE A 39 -30.21 -13.02 -10.08
C ILE A 39 -31.27 -13.46 -11.09
N VAL A 40 -31.16 -12.98 -12.34
CA VAL A 40 -32.07 -13.37 -13.43
C VAL A 40 -31.97 -14.86 -13.70
N THR A 41 -30.77 -15.42 -13.85
CA THR A 41 -30.61 -16.86 -14.10
C THR A 41 -31.04 -17.71 -12.91
N PHE A 42 -30.89 -17.22 -11.69
CA PHE A 42 -31.24 -17.98 -10.48
C PHE A 42 -32.74 -17.96 -10.17
N PHE A 43 -33.43 -16.83 -10.34
CA PHE A 43 -34.82 -16.66 -9.91
C PHE A 43 -35.86 -16.52 -11.04
N LEU A 44 -35.44 -16.08 -12.24
CA LEU A 44 -36.39 -15.58 -13.25
C LEU A 44 -36.33 -16.35 -14.57
N ALA A 45 -35.22 -17.03 -14.88
CA ALA A 45 -35.05 -17.76 -16.12
C ALA A 45 -35.40 -19.24 -15.96
N ASP A 46 -35.98 -19.85 -16.99
CA ASP A 46 -36.21 -21.30 -17.09
C ASP A 46 -34.92 -22.09 -17.46
N THR A 47 -33.75 -21.51 -17.18
CA THR A 47 -32.43 -22.11 -17.46
C THR A 47 -31.77 -22.59 -16.17
N ASP A 48 -30.74 -23.43 -16.29
CA ASP A 48 -29.99 -23.89 -15.12
C ASP A 48 -29.47 -22.70 -14.29
N PRO A 49 -29.73 -22.69 -12.97
CA PRO A 49 -29.36 -21.57 -12.12
C PRO A 49 -27.84 -21.46 -12.00
N ILE A 50 -27.30 -20.23 -12.14
CA ILE A 50 -25.87 -19.96 -12.03
C ILE A 50 -25.57 -18.99 -10.87
N PRO A 51 -25.73 -19.41 -9.60
CA PRO A 51 -25.37 -18.63 -8.41
C PRO A 51 -23.96 -18.00 -8.46
N ALA A 52 -23.01 -18.66 -9.14
CA ALA A 52 -21.63 -18.16 -9.25
C ALA A 52 -21.54 -16.75 -9.84
N LEU A 53 -22.46 -16.36 -10.74
CA LEU A 53 -22.49 -15.01 -11.29
C LEU A 53 -22.79 -13.97 -10.20
N ILE A 54 -23.73 -14.28 -9.29
CA ILE A 54 -24.01 -13.40 -8.14
C ILE A 54 -22.74 -13.24 -7.30
N SER A 55 -22.05 -14.35 -7.01
CA SER A 55 -20.82 -14.36 -6.22
C SER A 55 -19.72 -13.48 -6.83
N ILE A 56 -19.41 -13.67 -8.11
CA ILE A 56 -18.38 -12.91 -8.83
C ILE A 56 -18.76 -11.42 -8.86
N GLY A 57 -20.02 -11.10 -9.20
CA GLY A 57 -20.48 -9.73 -9.32
C GLY A 57 -20.39 -8.96 -7.98
N VAL A 58 -20.81 -9.57 -6.87
CA VAL A 58 -20.77 -8.89 -5.56
C VAL A 58 -19.34 -8.75 -5.04
N LEU A 59 -18.42 -9.69 -5.33
CA LEU A 59 -17.01 -9.52 -5.02
C LEU A 59 -16.42 -8.31 -5.75
N ILE A 60 -16.68 -8.20 -7.06
CA ILE A 60 -16.21 -7.05 -7.85
C ILE A 60 -16.75 -5.74 -7.25
N MET A 61 -18.02 -5.67 -6.86
CA MET A 61 -18.60 -4.50 -6.20
C MET A 61 -17.92 -4.20 -4.85
N GLY A 62 -17.70 -5.22 -4.03
CA GLY A 62 -17.07 -5.10 -2.70
C GLY A 62 -15.64 -4.57 -2.77
N PHE A 63 -14.82 -5.10 -3.68
CA PHE A 63 -13.43 -4.64 -3.88
C PHE A 63 -13.33 -3.29 -4.60
N SER A 64 -14.35 -2.89 -5.35
CA SER A 64 -14.42 -1.56 -5.98
C SER A 64 -14.77 -0.46 -4.97
N SER A 65 -15.27 -0.81 -3.79
CA SER A 65 -15.70 0.19 -2.81
C SER A 65 -14.60 0.42 -1.77
N PRO A 66 -14.15 1.68 -1.54
CA PRO A 66 -13.11 1.99 -0.56
C PRO A 66 -13.60 1.74 0.87
N THR A 67 -12.70 1.62 1.84
CA THR A 67 -13.10 1.56 3.26
C THR A 67 -13.72 2.90 3.70
N LYS A 68 -14.54 2.89 4.75
CA LYS A 68 -15.07 4.13 5.35
C LYS A 68 -13.94 5.09 5.71
N LEU A 69 -12.88 4.58 6.34
CA LEU A 69 -11.71 5.38 6.72
C LEU A 69 -11.01 5.97 5.49
N GLN A 70 -10.76 5.20 4.42
CA GLN A 70 -10.21 5.75 3.17
C GLN A 70 -11.05 6.88 2.60
N LYS A 71 -12.38 6.74 2.60
CA LYS A 71 -13.29 7.78 2.13
C LYS A 71 -13.21 9.02 3.01
N THR A 72 -13.30 8.86 4.34
CA THR A 72 -13.15 9.98 5.29
C THR A 72 -11.82 10.71 5.10
N LEU A 73 -10.70 10.00 4.92
CA LEU A 73 -9.39 10.63 4.71
C LEU A 73 -9.32 11.39 3.37
N ARG A 74 -9.97 10.90 2.31
CA ARG A 74 -10.08 11.63 1.04
C ARG A 74 -10.94 12.89 1.18
N ASP A 75 -12.05 12.79 1.89
CA ASP A 75 -12.95 13.92 2.13
C ASP A 75 -12.23 14.99 2.99
N LEU A 76 -11.52 14.58 4.05
CA LEU A 76 -10.68 15.48 4.85
C LEU A 76 -9.56 16.12 4.04
N ARG A 77 -8.86 15.35 3.19
CA ARG A 77 -7.85 15.91 2.25
C ARG A 77 -8.46 16.98 1.34
N SER A 78 -9.67 16.76 0.85
CA SER A 78 -10.34 17.72 -0.03
C SER A 78 -10.74 19.01 0.70
N GLN A 79 -11.07 18.92 1.99
CA GLN A 79 -11.44 20.06 2.83
C GLN A 79 -10.22 20.85 3.31
N MET A 80 -9.19 20.15 3.80
CA MET A 80 -7.95 20.77 4.31
C MET A 80 -7.07 21.31 3.19
N ASN A 81 -7.18 20.73 1.99
CA ASN A 81 -6.52 21.18 0.77
C ASN A 81 -4.99 21.39 0.92
N PRO A 82 -4.22 20.36 1.33
CA PRO A 82 -2.80 20.51 1.61
C PRO A 82 -2.03 20.92 0.35
N ALA A 83 -1.17 21.96 0.45
CA ALA A 83 -0.43 22.50 -0.69
C ALA A 83 0.41 21.44 -1.42
N GLN A 84 1.04 20.50 -0.69
CA GLN A 84 1.86 19.43 -1.28
C GLN A 84 1.02 18.45 -2.11
N VAL A 85 -0.18 18.11 -1.64
CA VAL A 85 -1.11 17.23 -2.36
C VAL A 85 -1.64 17.92 -3.61
N ASN A 86 -1.93 19.22 -3.53
CA ASN A 86 -2.38 20.01 -4.67
C ASN A 86 -1.29 20.13 -5.74
N TRP A 87 -0.07 20.43 -5.33
CA TRP A 87 1.05 20.50 -6.25
C TRP A 87 1.29 19.17 -6.97
N GLN A 88 1.17 18.05 -6.24
CA GLN A 88 1.24 16.72 -6.86
C GLN A 88 0.08 16.47 -7.83
N LYS A 89 -1.13 16.91 -7.49
CA LYS A 89 -2.31 16.79 -8.36
C LYS A 89 -2.16 17.61 -9.65
N GLU A 90 -1.59 18.81 -9.56
CA GLU A 90 -1.32 19.69 -10.71
C GLU A 90 -0.22 19.15 -11.61
N GLN A 91 0.84 18.55 -11.04
CA GLN A 91 1.91 17.90 -11.81
C GLN A 91 1.58 16.49 -12.25
N GLY A 92 0.51 15.90 -11.70
CA GLY A 92 0.08 14.55 -11.98
C GLY A 92 -0.46 14.42 -13.40
N GLY A 93 -0.30 13.24 -13.97
CA GLY A 93 -0.74 12.96 -15.33
C GLY A 93 0.30 12.19 -16.13
N THR A 94 0.06 12.09 -17.44
CA THR A 94 0.98 11.48 -18.40
C THR A 94 1.44 12.54 -19.37
N GLU A 95 2.72 12.88 -19.29
CA GLU A 95 3.39 13.82 -20.19
C GLU A 95 4.09 13.05 -21.31
N LEU A 96 3.85 13.44 -22.56
CA LEU A 96 4.56 12.90 -23.72
C LEU A 96 5.86 13.69 -23.93
N GLN A 97 7.00 13.07 -23.63
CA GLN A 97 8.33 13.65 -23.82
C GLN A 97 8.80 13.55 -25.27
N SER A 98 8.46 12.46 -25.97
CA SER A 98 8.80 12.28 -27.38
C SER A 98 7.72 11.51 -28.10
N PHE A 99 7.16 12.11 -29.14
CA PHE A 99 6.18 11.47 -30.00
C PHE A 99 6.77 10.26 -30.75
N TRP A 100 7.95 10.42 -31.34
CA TRP A 100 8.59 9.41 -32.19
C TRP A 100 8.99 8.14 -31.43
N ASN A 101 9.43 8.30 -30.17
CA ASN A 101 9.82 7.17 -29.33
C ASN A 101 8.72 6.74 -28.36
N SER A 102 7.53 7.36 -28.48
CA SER A 102 6.41 7.21 -27.54
C SER A 102 6.87 7.28 -26.08
N ALA A 103 7.79 8.21 -25.80
CA ALA A 103 8.37 8.37 -24.47
C ALA A 103 7.40 9.16 -23.61
N THR A 104 6.95 8.57 -22.51
CA THR A 104 5.99 9.16 -21.59
C THR A 104 6.53 9.18 -20.17
N ILE A 105 6.22 10.24 -19.44
CA ILE A 105 6.42 10.34 -18.00
C ILE A 105 5.05 10.34 -17.35
N ARG A 106 4.84 9.40 -16.44
CA ARG A 106 3.64 9.31 -15.63
C ARG A 106 3.95 9.65 -14.18
N LYS A 107 3.19 10.58 -13.62
CA LYS A 107 3.17 10.90 -12.19
C LYS A 107 1.76 10.63 -11.66
N PRO A 108 1.59 9.99 -10.50
CA PRO A 108 0.26 9.79 -9.93
C PRO A 108 -0.35 11.13 -9.54
N THR A 109 -1.64 11.31 -9.84
CA THR A 109 -2.41 12.51 -9.49
C THR A 109 -2.91 12.49 -8.04
N VAL A 110 -2.92 11.31 -7.41
CA VAL A 110 -3.39 11.08 -6.05
C VAL A 110 -2.37 10.19 -5.36
N ASP A 111 -2.02 10.55 -4.13
CA ASP A 111 -1.20 9.74 -3.23
C ASP A 111 -1.96 9.53 -1.92
N ASP A 112 -2.44 8.31 -1.70
CA ASP A 112 -3.20 7.95 -0.50
C ASP A 112 -2.33 7.89 0.77
N ARG A 113 -1.00 7.95 0.63
CA ARG A 113 -0.01 8.01 1.72
C ARG A 113 0.54 9.43 1.96
N ALA A 114 0.12 10.43 1.20
CA ALA A 114 0.49 11.82 1.46
C ALA A 114 -0.27 12.40 2.67
N TRP A 115 0.15 13.59 3.10
CA TRP A 115 -0.51 14.31 4.19
C TRP A 115 -2.01 14.52 3.94
N VAL A 116 -2.79 14.34 5.00
CA VAL A 116 -4.21 14.70 5.09
C VAL A 116 -4.40 16.14 5.54
N PHE A 117 -3.58 16.58 6.48
CA PHE A 117 -3.55 17.94 7.01
C PHE A 117 -2.42 18.74 6.35
N PRO A 118 -2.40 20.08 6.48
CA PRO A 118 -1.27 20.87 6.02
C PRO A 118 0.04 20.36 6.64
N ALA A 119 1.02 20.05 5.79
CA ALA A 119 2.33 19.62 6.23
C ALA A 119 3.01 20.70 7.08
N PRO A 120 3.82 20.34 8.09
CA PRO A 120 4.60 21.32 8.82
C PRO A 120 5.53 22.11 7.89
N GLU A 121 5.58 23.42 8.09
CA GLU A 121 6.33 24.35 7.24
C GLU A 121 7.85 24.12 7.35
N GLN A 122 8.56 24.27 6.22
CA GLN A 122 10.01 24.04 6.16
C GLN A 122 10.83 25.07 6.94
N ASN A 123 10.32 26.27 7.13
CA ASN A 123 10.96 27.32 7.95
C ASN A 123 11.09 26.93 9.44
N LYS A 124 10.29 25.96 9.91
CA LYS A 124 10.36 25.40 11.27
C LYS A 124 11.40 24.28 11.38
N TRP A 125 12.03 23.87 10.29
CA TRP A 125 13.07 22.84 10.32
C TRP A 125 14.34 23.49 10.86
N HIS A 126 14.49 23.49 12.17
CA HIS A 126 15.66 24.02 12.85
C HIS A 126 16.90 23.16 12.54
N LEU A 127 17.50 23.31 11.36
CA LEU A 127 18.56 22.43 10.84
C LEU A 127 19.85 22.43 11.67
N GLU A 128 20.10 23.49 12.43
CA GLU A 128 21.23 23.55 13.38
C GLU A 128 20.92 22.78 14.67
N THR A 129 19.65 22.80 15.08
CA THR A 129 19.14 22.16 16.31
C THR A 129 18.09 21.09 15.97
N ARG A 130 18.41 20.18 15.05
CA ARG A 130 17.46 19.21 14.41
C ARG A 130 16.64 18.35 15.37
N TYR A 131 17.13 18.17 16.58
CA TYR A 131 16.52 17.31 17.59
C TYR A 131 15.69 18.09 18.62
N HIS A 132 15.81 19.42 18.67
CA HIS A 132 15.05 20.26 19.58
C HIS A 132 13.57 20.36 19.18
N PRO A 133 12.65 20.62 20.13
CA PRO A 133 11.26 20.90 19.82
C PRO A 133 11.11 22.08 18.85
N ASP A 134 10.03 22.06 18.06
CA ASP A 134 9.62 23.24 17.29
C ASP A 134 9.18 24.36 18.25
N ASN A 135 9.13 25.60 17.75
CA ASN A 135 8.58 26.74 18.48
C ASN A 135 7.31 27.28 17.78
N PRO A 136 6.11 27.17 18.39
CA PRO A 136 5.82 26.55 19.69
C PRO A 136 5.97 25.02 19.66
N GLU A 137 6.23 24.43 20.84
CA GLU A 137 6.30 22.97 21.02
C GLU A 137 4.88 22.39 20.89
N GLU A 138 4.54 21.92 19.70
CA GLU A 138 3.22 21.37 19.40
C GLU A 138 3.35 20.13 18.52
N LEU A 139 2.61 19.08 18.86
CA LEU A 139 2.53 17.88 18.03
C LEU A 139 1.93 18.21 16.66
N ILE A 140 2.48 17.56 15.62
CA ILE A 140 1.92 17.62 14.26
C ILE A 140 0.43 17.27 14.27
N ALA A 141 -0.32 17.86 13.34
CA ALA A 141 -1.77 17.70 13.27
C ALA A 141 -2.20 16.22 13.18
N GLU A 142 -1.43 15.38 12.50
CA GLU A 142 -1.70 13.95 12.31
C GLU A 142 -1.12 13.04 13.39
N HIS A 143 -0.56 13.60 14.47
CA HIS A 143 0.02 12.77 15.51
C HIS A 143 -1.07 11.98 16.25
N PRO A 144 -0.92 10.66 16.47
CA PRO A 144 -1.95 9.84 17.14
C PRO A 144 -2.36 10.35 18.52
N ASN A 145 -1.42 10.89 19.30
CA ASN A 145 -1.74 11.53 20.60
C ASN A 145 -2.56 12.83 20.51
N LYS A 146 -2.80 13.36 19.30
CA LYS A 146 -3.64 14.54 19.03
C LYS A 146 -5.00 14.19 18.44
N ILE A 147 -5.05 13.25 17.51
CA ILE A 147 -6.26 12.88 16.75
C ILE A 147 -6.89 11.54 17.19
N GLY A 148 -6.15 10.72 17.94
CA GLY A 148 -6.49 9.35 18.29
C GLY A 148 -6.14 8.34 17.20
N THR A 149 -6.02 7.06 17.60
CA THR A 149 -5.82 5.93 16.68
C THR A 149 -7.13 5.62 15.94
N PRO A 150 -7.13 5.60 14.60
CA PRO A 150 -8.32 5.32 13.81
C PRO A 150 -8.75 3.85 13.95
N ARG A 151 -10.06 3.60 13.95
CA ARG A 151 -10.62 2.25 14.06
C ARG A 151 -11.42 1.88 12.81
N PRO A 152 -11.18 0.71 12.21
CA PRO A 152 -11.98 0.27 11.07
C PRO A 152 -13.41 -0.02 11.50
N ALA A 153 -14.35 0.12 10.56
CA ALA A 153 -15.74 -0.25 10.84
C ALA A 153 -15.86 -1.76 11.07
N THR A 154 -16.76 -2.19 11.97
CA THR A 154 -16.96 -3.61 12.26
C THR A 154 -17.44 -4.37 11.02
N ILE A 155 -18.38 -3.79 10.27
CA ILE A 155 -18.96 -4.34 9.04
C ILE A 155 -18.84 -3.30 7.92
N SER A 156 -18.02 -3.61 6.92
CA SER A 156 -17.85 -2.80 5.71
C SER A 156 -18.48 -3.45 4.49
N ASN A 157 -18.38 -2.78 3.34
CA ASN A 157 -18.75 -3.35 2.04
C ASN A 157 -18.05 -4.70 1.77
N TYR A 158 -16.82 -4.87 2.27
CA TYR A 158 -16.08 -6.12 2.09
C TYR A 158 -16.71 -7.27 2.88
N ALA A 159 -17.13 -7.03 4.14
CA ALA A 159 -17.82 -8.05 4.94
C ALA A 159 -19.06 -8.58 4.22
N LEU A 160 -19.93 -7.66 3.77
CA LEU A 160 -21.18 -8.01 3.09
C LEU A 160 -20.89 -8.71 1.76
N ALA A 161 -20.00 -8.14 0.94
CA ALA A 161 -19.67 -8.71 -0.37
C ALA A 161 -19.07 -10.11 -0.25
N THR A 162 -18.10 -10.33 0.64
CA THR A 162 -17.46 -11.65 0.79
C THR A 162 -18.36 -12.70 1.41
N LEU A 163 -19.20 -12.32 2.37
CA LEU A 163 -20.19 -13.23 2.94
C LEU A 163 -21.24 -13.63 1.89
N THR A 164 -21.83 -12.66 1.19
CA THR A 164 -22.78 -12.93 0.11
C THR A 164 -22.14 -13.75 -1.00
N ALA A 165 -20.91 -13.41 -1.40
CA ALA A 165 -20.18 -14.17 -2.40
C ALA A 165 -19.94 -15.62 -1.99
N TYR A 166 -19.52 -15.85 -0.74
CA TYR A 166 -19.29 -17.18 -0.23
C TYR A 166 -20.57 -18.01 -0.24
N ILE A 167 -21.70 -17.45 0.21
CA ILE A 167 -22.99 -18.17 0.23
C ILE A 167 -23.40 -18.61 -1.18
N PHE A 168 -23.39 -17.71 -2.16
CA PHE A 168 -23.78 -18.05 -3.53
C PHE A 168 -22.77 -18.96 -4.22
N PHE A 169 -21.47 -18.84 -3.90
CA PHE A 169 -20.46 -19.77 -4.42
C PHE A 169 -20.63 -21.17 -3.83
N ALA A 170 -20.85 -21.28 -2.52
CA ALA A 170 -21.15 -22.56 -1.87
C ALA A 170 -22.43 -23.19 -2.43
N LEU A 171 -23.44 -22.39 -2.75
CA LEU A 171 -24.66 -22.86 -3.43
C LEU A 171 -24.38 -23.39 -4.84
N GLN A 172 -23.52 -22.72 -5.62
CA GLN A 172 -23.08 -23.24 -6.92
C GLN A 172 -22.39 -24.60 -6.77
N ILE A 173 -21.47 -24.71 -5.81
CA ILE A 173 -20.75 -25.96 -5.54
C ILE A 173 -21.73 -27.06 -5.15
N HIS A 174 -22.74 -26.75 -4.32
CA HIS A 174 -23.78 -27.71 -3.95
C HIS A 174 -24.56 -28.24 -5.16
N PHE A 175 -24.95 -27.37 -6.09
CA PHE A 175 -25.62 -27.80 -7.33
C PHE A 175 -24.73 -28.68 -8.21
N LEU A 176 -23.43 -28.35 -8.31
CA LEU A 176 -22.48 -29.19 -9.04
C LEU A 176 -22.32 -30.56 -8.39
N THR A 177 -22.19 -30.62 -7.07
CA THR A 177 -22.09 -31.91 -6.34
C THR A 177 -23.35 -32.76 -6.51
N ILE A 178 -24.55 -32.17 -6.46
CA ILE A 178 -25.79 -32.91 -6.74
C ILE A 178 -25.80 -33.46 -8.17
N SER A 179 -25.33 -32.67 -9.14
CA SER A 179 -25.28 -33.09 -10.55
C SER A 179 -24.24 -34.19 -10.82
N GLU A 180 -23.12 -34.19 -10.11
CA GLU A 180 -22.02 -35.16 -10.29
C GLU A 180 -22.12 -36.38 -9.36
N GLY A 181 -23.08 -36.38 -8.42
CA GLY A 181 -23.46 -37.52 -7.60
C GLY A 181 -22.49 -37.83 -6.46
N GLU A 182 -21.39 -38.54 -6.76
CA GLU A 182 -20.39 -38.96 -5.76
C GLU A 182 -19.10 -38.13 -5.78
N ASP A 183 -18.91 -37.27 -6.79
CA ASP A 183 -17.69 -36.48 -6.88
C ASP A 183 -17.67 -35.36 -5.82
N LYS A 184 -16.73 -35.49 -4.87
CA LYS A 184 -16.48 -34.51 -3.80
C LYS A 184 -15.43 -33.48 -4.18
N VAL A 185 -14.84 -33.55 -5.38
CA VAL A 185 -13.87 -32.57 -5.89
C VAL A 185 -14.37 -31.13 -5.76
N PRO A 186 -15.63 -30.77 -6.11
CA PRO A 186 -16.13 -29.40 -5.94
C PRO A 186 -16.06 -28.89 -4.48
N ILE A 187 -16.33 -29.77 -3.50
CA ILE A 187 -16.27 -29.42 -2.07
C ILE A 187 -14.81 -29.22 -1.64
N TYR A 188 -13.87 -30.06 -2.12
CA TYR A 188 -12.44 -29.87 -1.84
C TYR A 188 -11.91 -28.55 -2.40
N ILE A 189 -12.40 -28.12 -3.57
CA ILE A 189 -12.08 -26.80 -4.14
C ILE A 189 -12.57 -25.68 -3.20
N LEU A 190 -13.80 -25.76 -2.71
CA LEU A 190 -14.36 -24.79 -1.77
C LEU A 190 -13.53 -24.70 -0.48
N ILE A 191 -13.16 -25.85 0.12
CA ILE A 191 -12.29 -25.91 1.29
C ILE A 191 -10.93 -25.27 0.98
N GLY A 192 -10.31 -25.61 -0.16
CA GLY A 192 -9.03 -25.05 -0.58
C GLY A 192 -9.06 -23.52 -0.69
N ILE A 193 -10.11 -22.97 -1.31
CA ILE A 193 -10.32 -21.52 -1.41
C ILE A 193 -10.49 -20.89 -0.03
N SER A 194 -11.32 -21.49 0.84
CA SER A 194 -11.54 -21.00 2.21
C SER A 194 -10.27 -21.02 3.07
N VAL A 195 -9.42 -22.04 2.93
CA VAL A 195 -8.10 -22.11 3.60
C VAL A 195 -7.19 -20.99 3.11
N ILE A 196 -7.07 -20.80 1.79
CA ILE A 196 -6.24 -19.72 1.21
C ILE A 196 -6.75 -18.35 1.69
N TRP A 197 -8.07 -18.16 1.68
CA TRP A 197 -8.69 -16.93 2.15
C TRP A 197 -8.40 -16.65 3.62
N LEU A 198 -8.54 -17.65 4.51
CA LEU A 198 -8.22 -17.52 5.93
C LEU A 198 -6.73 -17.22 6.14
N LEU A 199 -5.82 -17.92 5.44
CA LEU A 199 -4.38 -17.70 5.55
C LEU A 199 -4.01 -16.26 5.18
N VAL A 200 -4.47 -15.77 4.02
CA VAL A 200 -4.23 -14.39 3.58
C VAL A 200 -4.81 -13.40 4.59
N SER A 201 -6.01 -13.66 5.12
CA SER A 201 -6.66 -12.79 6.09
C SER A 201 -5.93 -12.74 7.43
N VAL A 202 -5.37 -13.85 7.92
CA VAL A 202 -4.52 -13.89 9.13
C VAL A 202 -3.24 -13.07 8.96
N PHE A 203 -2.61 -13.10 7.78
CA PHE A 203 -1.43 -12.26 7.53
C PHE A 203 -1.77 -10.76 7.51
N MET A 204 -2.91 -10.39 6.91
CA MET A 204 -3.38 -9.00 6.92
C MET A 204 -3.76 -8.55 8.34
N TRP A 205 -4.45 -9.40 9.09
CA TRP A 205 -4.82 -9.16 10.48
C TRP A 205 -3.60 -8.92 11.37
N LYS A 206 -2.60 -9.80 11.31
CA LYS A 206 -1.36 -9.64 12.09
C LYS A 206 -0.67 -8.29 11.81
N ARG A 207 -0.70 -7.83 10.56
CA ARG A 207 -0.15 -6.52 10.19
C ARG A 207 -0.98 -5.38 10.78
N ALA A 208 -2.30 -5.44 10.68
CA ALA A 208 -3.19 -4.41 11.21
C ALA A 208 -3.12 -4.32 12.74
N GLN A 209 -3.13 -5.46 13.44
CA GLN A 209 -3.04 -5.52 14.90
C GLN A 209 -1.70 -5.00 15.42
N ALA A 210 -0.59 -5.34 14.77
CA ALA A 210 0.72 -4.82 15.18
C ALA A 210 0.78 -3.27 15.20
N THR A 211 0.03 -2.61 14.31
CA THR A 211 -0.10 -1.15 14.30
C THR A 211 -1.09 -0.65 15.34
N MET A 212 -2.24 -1.30 15.54
CA MET A 212 -3.24 -0.87 16.53
C MET A 212 -2.82 -1.11 17.99
N ASP A 213 -2.03 -2.17 18.25
CA ASP A 213 -1.62 -2.58 19.59
C ASP A 213 -0.35 -1.85 20.08
N THR A 214 0.41 -1.23 19.17
CA THR A 214 1.65 -0.52 19.53
C THR A 214 1.33 0.96 19.76
N PRO A 215 1.39 1.48 21.01
CA PRO A 215 1.11 2.88 21.25
C PRO A 215 2.17 3.77 20.62
N THR A 216 1.73 4.78 19.85
CA THR A 216 2.62 5.77 19.27
C THR A 216 3.26 6.64 20.35
N SER A 217 4.58 6.65 20.37
CA SER A 217 5.35 7.45 21.33
C SER A 217 5.63 8.84 20.78
N ASN A 218 5.49 9.87 21.62
CA ASN A 218 6.08 11.18 21.30
C ASN A 218 7.61 11.02 21.28
N ILE A 219 8.28 11.67 20.34
CA ILE A 219 9.73 11.55 20.12
C ILE A 219 10.50 11.99 21.37
N ARG A 220 10.08 13.08 22.02
CA ARG A 220 10.73 13.60 23.23
C ARG A 220 10.74 12.61 24.40
N SER A 221 9.76 11.73 24.48
CA SER A 221 9.60 10.74 25.56
C SER A 221 9.89 9.31 25.12
N ALA A 222 10.39 9.11 23.90
CA ALA A 222 10.66 7.77 23.39
C ALA A 222 11.87 7.16 24.12
N ALA A 223 11.76 5.87 24.44
CA ALA A 223 12.78 5.11 25.17
C ALA A 223 13.39 4.00 24.31
N VAL A 224 14.54 3.48 24.74
CA VAL A 224 15.21 2.34 24.10
C VAL A 224 14.27 1.13 24.04
N GLY A 225 14.18 0.49 22.87
CA GLY A 225 13.30 -0.67 22.64
C GLY A 225 12.44 -0.53 21.39
N GLY A 226 11.50 -1.46 21.19
CA GLY A 226 10.55 -1.38 20.08
C GLY A 226 9.52 -0.28 20.32
N VAL A 227 9.41 0.67 19.38
CA VAL A 227 8.50 1.81 19.47
C VAL A 227 7.82 2.07 18.13
N GLU A 228 6.67 2.72 18.20
CA GLU A 228 6.03 3.35 17.05
C GLU A 228 6.26 4.87 17.08
N LEU A 229 6.70 5.43 15.94
CA LEU A 229 6.90 6.86 15.75
C LEU A 229 6.18 7.35 14.50
N VAL A 230 5.62 8.55 14.58
CA VAL A 230 4.99 9.26 13.46
C VAL A 230 5.54 10.67 13.41
N GLY A 231 5.93 11.12 12.22
CA GLY A 231 6.49 12.44 12.07
C GLY A 231 6.73 12.85 10.62
N GLN A 232 7.27 14.05 10.45
CA GLN A 232 7.73 14.56 9.18
C GLN A 232 9.19 14.17 8.95
N VAL A 233 9.52 13.77 7.72
CA VAL A 233 10.90 13.55 7.28
C VAL A 233 11.60 14.88 7.14
N ARG A 234 12.66 15.10 7.92
CA ARG A 234 13.54 16.28 7.85
C ARG A 234 14.96 15.86 7.46
N PRO A 235 15.76 16.76 6.86
CA PRO A 235 17.14 16.44 6.53
C PRO A 235 17.93 15.99 7.76
N GLY A 236 18.65 14.88 7.62
CA GLY A 236 19.64 14.45 8.60
C GLY A 236 20.91 15.30 8.54
N PRO A 237 22.03 14.81 9.10
CA PRO A 237 23.33 15.45 9.00
C PRO A 237 23.81 15.59 7.56
N GLN A 238 23.56 14.55 6.75
CA GLN A 238 23.80 14.54 5.32
C GLN A 238 22.49 14.77 4.57
N TYR A 239 22.50 15.71 3.63
CA TYR A 239 21.38 15.91 2.73
C TYR A 239 21.33 14.78 1.69
N PRO A 240 20.16 14.21 1.37
CA PRO A 240 20.06 13.12 0.39
C PRO A 240 20.60 13.53 -0.98
N PRO A 241 21.45 12.72 -1.63
CA PRO A 241 21.94 13.01 -2.97
C PRO A 241 20.83 12.86 -4.01
N THR A 242 21.00 13.51 -5.17
CA THR A 242 20.12 13.30 -6.33
C THR A 242 20.15 11.84 -6.76
N VAL A 243 18.98 11.22 -6.84
CA VAL A 243 18.83 9.85 -7.32
C VAL A 243 18.83 9.88 -8.84
N ILE A 244 19.78 9.17 -9.45
CA ILE A 244 19.87 8.99 -10.90
C ILE A 244 19.41 7.56 -11.21
N VAL A 245 18.30 7.44 -11.94
CA VAL A 245 17.69 6.15 -12.29
C VAL A 245 18.43 5.56 -13.48
N ASP A 246 18.91 4.31 -13.30
CA ASP A 246 19.56 3.52 -14.35
C ASP A 246 20.77 4.23 -15.03
N GLY A 247 21.45 5.13 -14.29
CA GLY A 247 22.61 5.88 -14.79
C GLY A 247 22.29 7.01 -15.76
N ASP A 248 21.01 7.34 -15.96
CA ASP A 248 20.56 8.38 -16.87
C ASP A 248 20.15 9.65 -16.10
N SER A 249 20.92 10.73 -16.27
CA SER A 249 20.66 12.01 -15.58
C SER A 249 19.33 12.66 -15.95
N SER A 250 18.74 12.31 -17.11
CA SER A 250 17.39 12.77 -17.49
C SER A 250 16.30 12.15 -16.62
N LYS A 251 16.59 11.03 -15.94
CA LYS A 251 15.70 10.34 -15.01
C LYS A 251 16.23 10.54 -13.59
N SER A 252 16.21 11.78 -13.14
CA SER A 252 16.70 12.15 -11.82
C SER A 252 15.61 12.74 -10.94
N VAL A 253 15.71 12.48 -9.63
CA VAL A 253 14.83 13.03 -8.61
C VAL A 253 15.66 13.42 -7.38
N ASN A 254 15.42 14.62 -6.87
CA ASN A 254 16.08 15.15 -5.68
C ASN A 254 15.34 14.80 -4.39
N ASP A 255 16.02 15.00 -3.26
CA ASP A 255 15.44 15.05 -1.92
C ASP A 255 14.80 13.73 -1.45
N LEU A 256 15.27 12.59 -1.97
CA LEU A 256 14.78 11.26 -1.58
C LEU A 256 15.60 10.68 -0.44
N ALA A 257 15.04 10.69 0.76
CA ALA A 257 15.65 10.11 1.95
C ALA A 257 15.74 8.58 1.88
N ALA A 258 14.76 7.93 1.26
CA ALA A 258 14.79 6.51 0.94
C ALA A 258 14.10 6.27 -0.39
N TRP A 259 14.63 5.36 -1.20
CA TRP A 259 14.11 5.12 -2.54
C TRP A 259 14.41 3.72 -3.05
N ARG A 260 13.60 3.28 -4.00
CA ARG A 260 13.86 2.11 -4.84
C ARG A 260 13.39 2.41 -6.26
N TRP A 261 14.10 1.91 -7.25
CA TRP A 261 13.62 1.91 -8.63
C TRP A 261 13.75 0.53 -9.24
N THR A 262 12.87 0.25 -10.20
CA THR A 262 12.91 -0.94 -11.03
C THR A 262 12.93 -0.54 -12.49
N TYR A 263 13.64 -1.33 -13.29
CA TYR A 263 13.65 -1.26 -14.73
C TYR A 263 13.07 -2.56 -15.28
N GLU A 264 12.01 -2.44 -16.05
CA GLU A 264 11.24 -3.52 -16.63
C GLU A 264 11.17 -3.39 -18.14
N VAL A 265 11.15 -4.53 -18.84
CA VAL A 265 10.93 -4.60 -20.28
C VAL A 265 9.64 -5.33 -20.58
N TYR A 266 8.89 -4.83 -21.55
CA TYR A 266 7.73 -5.53 -22.09
C TYR A 266 8.19 -6.51 -23.16
N ARG A 267 8.21 -7.79 -22.81
CA ARG A 267 8.69 -8.88 -23.67
C ARG A 267 7.51 -9.68 -24.19
N CYS A 268 7.51 -9.93 -25.49
CA CYS A 268 6.58 -10.82 -26.16
C CYS A 268 7.32 -12.08 -26.63
N ARG A 269 6.74 -13.24 -26.36
CA ARG A 269 7.24 -14.55 -26.83
C ARG A 269 6.10 -15.34 -27.45
N GLN A 270 6.41 -16.12 -28.48
CA GLN A 270 5.49 -17.10 -29.03
C GLN A 270 5.56 -18.36 -28.16
N VAL A 271 4.42 -18.74 -27.57
CA VAL A 271 4.29 -19.96 -26.77
C VAL A 271 3.41 -20.93 -27.55
N THR A 272 3.99 -22.07 -27.91
CA THR A 272 3.24 -23.16 -28.54
C THR A 272 2.79 -24.12 -27.46
N THR A 273 1.48 -24.28 -27.30
CA THR A 273 0.87 -25.25 -26.41
C THR A 273 0.29 -26.39 -27.24
N THR A 274 0.68 -27.62 -26.91
CA THR A 274 0.10 -28.82 -27.52
C THR A 274 -1.02 -29.33 -26.62
N ASP A 275 -2.21 -29.50 -27.17
CA ASP A 275 -3.33 -30.10 -26.45
C ASP A 275 -3.14 -31.63 -26.28
N SER A 276 -4.00 -32.25 -25.48
CA SER A 276 -3.98 -33.72 -25.26
C SER A 276 -4.34 -34.53 -26.52
N GLN A 277 -4.76 -33.88 -27.61
CA GLN A 277 -5.07 -34.49 -28.90
C GLN A 277 -3.93 -34.31 -29.92
N GLY A 278 -2.81 -33.66 -29.53
CA GLY A 278 -1.65 -33.44 -30.38
C GLY A 278 -1.70 -32.19 -31.26
N ASN A 279 -2.75 -31.35 -31.15
CA ASN A 279 -2.83 -30.09 -31.88
C ASN A 279 -1.98 -29.03 -31.21
N THR A 280 -1.17 -28.33 -31.99
CA THR A 280 -0.35 -27.22 -31.51
C THR A 280 -1.04 -25.89 -31.76
N THR A 281 -1.18 -25.09 -30.71
CA THR A 281 -1.67 -23.71 -30.79
C THR A 281 -0.54 -22.78 -30.37
N THR A 282 -0.18 -21.83 -31.25
CA THR A 282 0.82 -20.81 -30.94
C THR A 282 0.13 -19.53 -30.54
N ARG A 283 0.42 -19.03 -29.33
CA ARG A 283 -0.09 -17.75 -28.82
C ARG A 283 1.06 -16.81 -28.48
N GLU A 284 0.86 -15.53 -28.74
CA GLU A 284 1.77 -14.50 -28.25
C GLU A 284 1.46 -14.22 -26.78
N GLU A 285 2.41 -14.52 -25.89
CA GLU A 285 2.37 -14.09 -24.50
C GLU A 285 3.29 -12.90 -24.30
N CYS A 286 2.72 -11.76 -23.89
CA CYS A 286 3.48 -10.58 -23.54
C CYS A 286 3.38 -10.30 -22.04
N SER A 287 4.52 -10.03 -21.40
CA SER A 287 4.55 -9.64 -19.98
C SER A 287 5.69 -8.66 -19.69
N TRP A 288 5.49 -7.87 -18.63
CA TRP A 288 6.56 -7.04 -18.08
C TRP A 288 7.51 -7.93 -17.28
N GLN A 289 8.81 -7.82 -17.57
CA GLN A 289 9.87 -8.54 -16.87
C GLN A 289 10.85 -7.56 -16.27
N GLN A 290 11.08 -7.64 -14.96
CA GLN A 290 12.09 -6.84 -14.28
C GLN A 290 13.49 -7.31 -14.69
N ILE A 291 14.30 -6.38 -15.19
CA ILE A 291 15.68 -6.63 -15.64
C ILE A 291 16.68 -6.12 -14.60
N ARG A 292 16.44 -4.91 -14.07
CA ARG A 292 17.30 -4.30 -13.05
C ARG A 292 16.46 -3.65 -11.97
N ALA A 293 17.03 -3.53 -10.80
CA ALA A 293 16.48 -2.74 -9.72
C ALA A 293 17.65 -2.21 -8.88
N ASN A 294 17.43 -1.08 -8.24
CA ASN A 294 18.35 -0.57 -7.23
C ASN A 294 17.56 0.13 -6.13
N SER A 295 18.17 0.25 -4.96
CA SER A 295 17.60 0.94 -3.81
C SER A 295 18.69 1.67 -3.06
N GLY A 296 18.33 2.78 -2.44
CA GLY A 296 19.26 3.55 -1.62
C GLY A 296 18.50 4.29 -0.54
N ALA A 297 19.24 4.64 0.50
CA ALA A 297 18.71 5.42 1.60
C ALA A 297 19.81 6.31 2.18
N THR A 298 19.40 7.43 2.75
CA THR A 298 20.25 8.36 3.48
C THR A 298 19.60 8.59 4.83
N SER A 299 20.40 8.54 5.90
CA SER A 299 19.90 8.79 7.25
C SER A 299 19.25 10.17 7.33
N PHE A 300 18.08 10.23 7.95
CA PHE A 300 17.28 11.44 8.06
C PHE A 300 16.80 11.64 9.49
N THR A 301 16.20 12.78 9.78
CA THR A 301 15.58 13.03 11.10
C THR A 301 14.07 12.95 10.94
N ILE A 302 13.40 12.11 11.73
CA ILE A 302 11.94 12.17 11.85
C ILE A 302 11.58 13.14 12.97
N HIS A 303 10.58 13.99 12.75
CA HIS A 303 10.19 15.03 13.70
C HIS A 303 8.68 15.11 13.88
N ASP A 304 8.20 15.08 15.12
CA ASP A 304 6.78 15.07 15.47
C ASP A 304 6.29 16.44 16.01
N GLY A 305 7.20 17.40 16.14
CA GLY A 305 6.97 18.74 16.69
C GLY A 305 7.51 18.91 18.11
N THR A 306 7.56 17.83 18.90
CA THR A 306 8.16 17.81 20.25
C THR A 306 9.66 17.56 20.24
N GLY A 307 10.16 16.93 19.18
CA GLY A 307 11.58 16.77 18.95
C GLY A 307 11.87 15.93 17.71
N GLY A 308 13.16 15.80 17.41
CA GLY A 308 13.65 14.97 16.32
C GLY A 308 14.36 13.71 16.83
N ILE A 309 14.38 12.65 16.02
CA ILE A 309 15.23 11.48 16.24
C ILE A 309 15.86 11.04 14.93
N ALA A 310 17.11 10.58 14.99
CA ALA A 310 17.84 10.11 13.82
C ALA A 310 17.30 8.75 13.36
N VAL A 311 17.10 8.58 12.06
CA VAL A 311 16.59 7.35 11.46
C VAL A 311 17.64 6.80 10.50
N MET A 312 18.09 5.58 10.78
CA MET A 312 18.99 4.84 9.90
C MET A 312 18.16 4.09 8.84
N ALA A 313 17.75 4.80 7.80
CA ALA A 313 16.82 4.31 6.80
C ALA A 313 17.32 3.05 6.06
N ASP A 314 18.63 2.91 5.87
CA ASP A 314 19.33 1.77 5.26
C ASP A 314 19.21 0.47 6.07
N SER A 315 19.03 0.57 7.38
CA SER A 315 18.89 -0.60 8.26
C SER A 315 17.51 -1.31 8.14
N PHE A 316 16.53 -0.69 7.49
CA PHE A 316 15.18 -1.23 7.38
C PHE A 316 15.06 -2.26 6.24
N SER A 317 14.79 -3.51 6.61
CA SER A 317 14.49 -4.58 5.63
C SER A 317 13.15 -4.42 4.91
N THR A 318 12.20 -3.69 5.50
CA THR A 318 10.85 -3.48 4.94
C THR A 318 10.59 -1.98 4.82
N GLN A 319 10.57 -1.50 3.58
CA GLN A 319 10.26 -0.10 3.24
C GLN A 319 9.04 -0.10 2.30
N GLU A 320 8.00 0.66 2.66
CA GLU A 320 6.76 0.81 1.88
C GLU A 320 6.54 2.27 1.55
N PHE A 321 6.57 2.61 0.26
CA PHE A 321 6.43 4.00 -0.19
C PHE A 321 5.04 4.31 -0.75
N GLY A 322 4.16 3.30 -0.83
CA GLY A 322 2.86 3.45 -1.49
C GLY A 322 3.00 3.40 -3.02
N ASP A 323 2.26 4.27 -3.70
CA ASP A 323 2.31 4.36 -5.16
C ASP A 323 3.67 4.87 -5.66
N HIS A 324 3.95 4.61 -6.94
CA HIS A 324 5.18 5.11 -7.56
C HIS A 324 5.19 6.63 -7.59
N LEU A 325 6.34 7.25 -7.33
CA LEU A 325 6.49 8.69 -7.42
C LEU A 325 6.46 9.17 -8.88
N ILE A 326 7.15 8.43 -9.75
CA ILE A 326 7.28 8.74 -11.17
C ILE A 326 7.60 7.46 -11.94
N GLN A 327 7.05 7.36 -13.15
CA GLN A 327 7.26 6.25 -14.06
C GLN A 327 7.63 6.80 -15.44
N TRP A 328 8.74 6.35 -16.00
CA TRP A 328 9.12 6.62 -17.38
C TRP A 328 8.83 5.40 -18.23
N GLU A 329 8.18 5.57 -19.36
CA GLU A 329 7.96 4.49 -20.35
C GLU A 329 8.40 4.97 -21.73
N CYS A 330 9.02 4.10 -22.52
CA CYS A 330 9.30 4.38 -23.93
C CYS A 330 9.22 3.11 -24.78
N ARG A 331 9.08 3.28 -26.09
CA ARG A 331 9.16 2.18 -27.04
C ARG A 331 10.60 1.68 -27.14
N HIS A 332 10.76 0.37 -27.37
CA HIS A 332 12.05 -0.20 -27.71
C HIS A 332 12.55 0.38 -29.04
N ASP A 333 13.76 0.95 -29.01
CA ASP A 333 14.49 1.40 -30.20
C ASP A 333 15.86 0.71 -30.20
N LEU A 334 16.15 0.00 -31.28
CA LEU A 334 17.42 -0.70 -31.53
C LEU A 334 18.62 0.26 -31.60
N ARG A 335 18.38 1.57 -31.73
CA ARG A 335 19.42 2.61 -31.76
C ARG A 335 19.84 3.10 -30.37
N MET A 336 19.18 2.67 -29.28
CA MET A 336 19.57 3.03 -27.92
C MET A 336 20.92 2.39 -27.56
N LYS A 337 22.01 3.13 -27.82
CA LYS A 337 23.37 2.76 -27.42
C LYS A 337 23.45 2.65 -25.89
N GLY A 338 23.92 1.52 -25.39
CA GLY A 338 24.24 1.31 -23.96
C GLY A 338 23.43 0.21 -23.25
N LEU A 339 22.38 -0.33 -23.87
CA LEU A 339 21.53 -1.38 -23.28
C LEU A 339 21.77 -2.79 -23.84
N PHE A 340 22.98 -3.05 -24.36
CA PHE A 340 23.36 -4.34 -24.96
C PHE A 340 24.01 -5.31 -23.96
N THR A 341 23.49 -5.40 -22.74
CA THR A 341 23.88 -6.46 -21.82
C THR A 341 22.68 -7.39 -21.57
N ASN A 342 22.79 -8.59 -22.15
CA ASN A 342 21.91 -9.76 -22.04
C ASN A 342 20.77 -9.94 -23.07
N ILE A 343 21.03 -9.65 -24.36
CA ILE A 343 20.28 -10.28 -25.47
C ILE A 343 20.77 -11.73 -25.64
N MET A 344 20.52 -12.54 -24.62
CA MET A 344 20.64 -14.01 -24.64
C MET A 344 19.32 -14.66 -24.20
N LEU A 345 18.22 -13.90 -24.28
CA LEU A 345 16.88 -14.27 -23.84
C LEU A 345 15.93 -14.22 -25.04
N SER A 346 15.51 -15.38 -25.54
CA SER A 346 14.60 -15.57 -26.68
C SER A 346 13.30 -14.75 -26.55
N GLY A 347 13.11 -13.65 -27.31
CA GLY A 347 11.85 -12.88 -27.33
C GLY A 347 12.00 -11.47 -27.92
N ASP A 348 10.89 -10.88 -28.34
CA ASP A 348 10.81 -9.51 -28.89
C ASP A 348 10.54 -8.50 -27.76
N ILE A 349 11.43 -7.52 -27.59
CA ILE A 349 11.28 -6.45 -26.59
C ILE A 349 10.60 -5.28 -27.27
N ARG A 350 9.44 -4.86 -26.75
CA ARG A 350 8.64 -3.78 -27.36
C ARG A 350 8.69 -2.46 -26.62
N ARG A 351 8.84 -2.49 -25.29
CA ARG A 351 8.82 -1.29 -24.44
C ARG A 351 9.76 -1.41 -23.25
N HIS A 352 10.12 -0.26 -22.72
CA HIS A 352 10.92 -0.09 -21.51
C HIS A 352 10.12 0.71 -20.50
N ARG A 353 10.20 0.33 -19.23
CA ARG A 353 9.58 1.04 -18.12
C ARG A 353 10.57 1.17 -16.97
N TRP A 354 10.73 2.37 -16.46
CA TRP A 354 11.43 2.65 -15.22
C TRP A 354 10.42 3.20 -14.23
N THR A 355 10.39 2.63 -13.03
CA THR A 355 9.45 3.04 -11.99
C THR A 355 10.26 3.38 -10.75
N LEU A 356 10.06 4.57 -10.19
CA LEU A 356 10.73 5.05 -9.00
C LEU A 356 9.71 5.24 -7.88
N TRP A 357 10.02 4.69 -6.72
CA TRP A 357 9.33 4.91 -5.46
C TRP A 357 10.29 5.55 -4.47
N GLY A 358 9.77 6.37 -3.57
CA GLY A 358 10.59 6.85 -2.47
C GLY A 358 9.86 7.78 -1.51
N LEU A 359 10.58 8.08 -0.44
CA LEU A 359 10.20 8.96 0.65
C LEU A 359 10.98 10.28 0.49
N LYS A 360 10.28 11.39 0.26
CA LYS A 360 10.89 12.70 0.11
C LYS A 360 11.08 13.40 1.45
N ILE A 361 12.05 14.32 1.50
CA ILE A 361 12.11 15.33 2.56
C ILE A 361 10.77 16.10 2.60
N GLY A 362 10.18 16.18 3.79
CA GLY A 362 8.89 16.81 4.05
C GLY A 362 7.68 15.88 3.98
N ASP A 363 7.84 14.64 3.50
CA ASP A 363 6.78 13.63 3.49
C ASP A 363 6.42 13.18 4.92
N PRO A 364 5.20 12.67 5.14
CA PRO A 364 4.86 11.99 6.37
C PRO A 364 5.54 10.61 6.41
N CYS A 365 6.01 10.23 7.60
CA CYS A 365 6.66 8.95 7.82
C CYS A 365 6.09 8.26 9.06
N TYR A 366 5.78 6.99 8.89
CA TYR A 366 5.30 6.07 9.92
C TYR A 366 6.38 5.01 10.11
N LEU A 367 6.85 4.86 11.34
CA LEU A 367 7.94 3.96 11.70
C LEU A 367 7.49 3.00 12.80
N LEU A 368 7.63 1.72 12.54
CA LEU A 368 7.81 0.72 13.59
C LEU A 368 9.29 0.41 13.65
N THR A 369 9.96 0.79 14.73
CA THR A 369 11.42 0.75 14.80
C THR A 369 11.91 0.30 16.17
N THR A 370 13.15 -0.19 16.24
CA THR A 370 13.84 -0.38 17.51
C THR A 370 14.71 0.85 17.76
N LEU A 371 14.50 1.53 18.89
CA LEU A 371 15.40 2.61 19.33
C LEU A 371 16.59 2.06 20.07
N LYS A 372 17.76 2.60 19.74
CA LYS A 372 19.04 2.27 20.36
C LYS A 372 19.77 3.54 20.76
N SER A 373 20.63 3.42 21.77
CA SER A 373 21.57 4.48 22.09
C SER A 373 22.60 4.63 20.96
N ARG A 374 22.86 5.87 20.57
CA ARG A 374 23.85 6.21 19.56
C ARG A 374 25.26 6.02 20.09
N ASN A 375 26.18 5.68 19.18
CA ASN A 375 27.60 5.57 19.49
C ASN A 375 28.23 6.95 19.79
N ASP A 376 29.17 7.01 20.74
CA ASP A 376 29.83 8.28 21.11
C ASP A 376 30.48 9.02 19.93
N GLN A 377 30.99 8.28 18.93
CA GLN A 377 31.60 8.86 17.74
C GLN A 377 30.58 9.63 16.88
N SER A 378 29.36 9.11 16.69
CA SER A 378 28.33 9.81 15.91
C SER A 378 27.77 11.01 16.67
N LEU A 379 27.65 10.90 18.00
CA LEU A 379 27.27 12.02 18.88
C LEU A 379 28.29 13.17 18.80
N GLN A 380 29.58 12.87 18.80
CA GLN A 380 30.64 13.86 18.69
C GLN A 380 30.70 14.50 17.30
N ALA A 381 30.54 13.70 16.23
CA ALA A 381 30.58 14.20 14.86
C ALA A 381 29.47 15.22 14.57
N GLU A 382 28.30 15.04 15.16
CA GLU A 382 27.14 15.94 15.01
C GLU A 382 27.08 17.05 16.08
N GLN A 383 28.02 17.07 17.04
CA GLN A 383 28.04 18.03 18.16
C GLN A 383 26.72 18.08 18.94
N ILE A 384 26.17 16.90 19.25
CA ILE A 384 24.84 16.77 19.84
C ILE A 384 24.82 17.24 21.30
N ASP A 385 23.80 18.01 21.65
CA ASP A 385 23.47 18.34 23.04
C ASP A 385 23.10 17.06 23.82
N ARG A 386 23.98 16.66 24.74
CA ARG A 386 23.81 15.46 25.56
C ARG A 386 22.71 15.57 26.61
N THR A 387 22.17 16.76 26.84
CA THR A 387 21.03 16.94 27.76
C THR A 387 19.71 16.49 27.13
N LEU A 388 19.67 16.39 25.80
CA LEU A 388 18.48 16.07 25.03
C LEU A 388 18.40 14.56 24.76
N GLN A 389 17.57 13.86 25.55
CA GLN A 389 17.51 12.39 25.55
C GLN A 389 17.18 11.80 24.18
N ASN A 390 16.25 12.40 23.42
CA ASN A 390 15.86 11.90 22.11
C ASN A 390 16.98 12.01 21.06
N ALA A 391 17.93 12.94 21.21
CA ALA A 391 19.07 13.05 20.29
C ALA A 391 20.14 11.98 20.56
N LEU A 392 20.13 11.38 21.76
CA LEU A 392 21.01 10.27 22.13
C LEU A 392 20.53 8.93 21.55
N LEU A 393 19.36 8.90 20.93
CA LEU A 393 18.74 7.71 20.37
C LEU A 393 18.77 7.74 18.84
N GLU A 394 18.85 6.56 18.23
CA GLU A 394 18.66 6.35 16.81
C GLU A 394 17.65 5.22 16.57
N ALA A 395 16.82 5.43 15.55
CA ALA A 395 15.83 4.48 15.07
C ALA A 395 16.46 3.55 14.02
N THR A 396 16.48 2.25 14.32
CA THR A 396 17.00 1.22 13.43
C THR A 396 15.97 0.14 13.09
N GLY A 397 16.13 -0.41 11.88
CA GLY A 397 15.34 -1.50 11.33
C GLY A 397 15.70 -2.89 11.88
N GLU A 398 16.27 -2.96 13.09
CA GLU A 398 16.66 -4.21 13.72
C GLU A 398 15.47 -4.94 14.33
N LYS A 399 15.39 -6.25 14.06
CA LYS A 399 14.31 -7.11 14.55
C LYS A 399 14.43 -7.32 16.05
N ALA A 400 13.33 -7.12 16.77
CA ALA A 400 13.18 -7.53 18.16
C ALA A 400 12.17 -8.69 18.27
N PRO A 401 12.21 -9.51 19.33
CA PRO A 401 11.26 -10.61 19.49
C PRO A 401 9.80 -10.12 19.43
N GLY A 402 9.01 -10.67 18.51
CA GLY A 402 7.61 -10.25 18.31
C GLY A 402 7.41 -8.92 17.58
N PHE A 403 8.48 -8.21 17.22
CA PHE A 403 8.41 -6.87 16.63
C PHE A 403 9.14 -6.85 15.28
N LYS A 404 8.38 -6.63 14.20
CA LYS A 404 8.95 -6.49 12.86
C LYS A 404 9.06 -5.00 12.52
N PRO A 405 10.28 -4.45 12.41
CA PRO A 405 10.47 -3.04 12.10
C PRO A 405 10.17 -2.75 10.62
N ARG A 406 9.58 -1.59 10.36
CA ARG A 406 9.01 -1.18 9.07
C ARG A 406 9.09 0.32 8.95
N LEU A 407 9.48 0.79 7.77
CA LEU A 407 9.44 2.19 7.39
C LEU A 407 8.36 2.36 6.33
N GLU A 408 7.38 3.21 6.57
CA GLU A 408 6.30 3.49 5.62
C GLU A 408 6.18 4.99 5.35
N LYS A 409 5.95 5.36 4.09
CA LYS A 409 5.40 6.68 3.75
C LYS A 409 3.96 6.76 4.27
N GLY A 410 3.64 7.88 4.91
CA GLY A 410 2.34 8.13 5.52
C GLY A 410 2.39 8.29 7.03
N THR A 411 1.24 8.57 7.62
CA THR A 411 1.01 8.57 9.08
C THR A 411 0.21 7.33 9.48
N GLU A 412 -0.02 7.11 10.78
CA GLU A 412 -0.85 6.02 11.30
C GLU A 412 -2.23 5.98 10.61
N LEU A 413 -2.83 7.16 10.36
CA LEU A 413 -4.08 7.32 9.59
C LEU A 413 -4.03 6.60 8.24
N THR A 414 -3.00 6.89 7.46
CA THR A 414 -2.85 6.35 6.11
C THR A 414 -2.41 4.88 6.13
N ALA A 415 -1.64 4.47 7.13
CA ALA A 415 -1.22 3.08 7.33
C ALA A 415 -2.41 2.18 7.68
N LEU A 416 -3.33 2.66 8.50
CA LEU A 416 -4.56 1.96 8.89
C LEU A 416 -5.75 2.19 7.95
N SER A 417 -5.63 3.09 6.96
CA SER A 417 -6.73 3.43 6.04
C SER A 417 -7.37 2.21 5.38
N GLY A 418 -6.57 1.23 4.97
CA GLY A 418 -7.03 -0.01 4.36
C GLY A 418 -7.32 -1.17 5.33
N ALA A 419 -7.13 -0.96 6.64
CA ALA A 419 -7.36 -1.98 7.65
C ALA A 419 -8.86 -2.31 7.76
N ARG A 420 -9.14 -3.54 8.18
CA ARG A 420 -10.48 -4.08 8.40
C ARG A 420 -10.61 -4.64 9.80
N SER A 421 -11.84 -4.91 10.23
CA SER A 421 -12.13 -5.41 11.57
C SER A 421 -11.66 -6.86 11.77
N ASP A 422 -11.55 -7.28 13.03
CA ASP A 422 -11.31 -8.69 13.40
C ASP A 422 -12.42 -9.61 12.88
N LEU A 423 -13.66 -9.11 12.81
CA LEU A 423 -14.78 -9.85 12.24
C LEU A 423 -14.54 -10.18 10.76
N GLU A 424 -14.04 -9.20 10.00
CA GLU A 424 -13.76 -9.37 8.57
C GLU A 424 -12.51 -10.21 8.28
N TYR A 425 -11.47 -10.09 9.10
CA TYR A 425 -10.24 -10.84 8.86
C TYR A 425 -10.25 -12.25 9.44
N LEU A 426 -10.91 -12.49 10.57
CA LEU A 426 -10.84 -13.78 11.26
C LEU A 426 -12.17 -14.50 11.27
N ILE A 427 -13.25 -13.86 11.73
CA ILE A 427 -14.53 -14.55 11.97
C ILE A 427 -15.15 -15.03 10.66
N ILE A 428 -15.33 -14.14 9.67
CA ILE A 428 -15.96 -14.50 8.40
C ILE A 428 -15.19 -15.61 7.66
N PRO A 429 -13.86 -15.51 7.44
CA PRO A 429 -13.12 -16.58 6.75
C PRO A 429 -13.10 -17.90 7.54
N THR A 430 -13.08 -17.84 8.87
CA THR A 430 -13.15 -19.06 9.70
C THR A 430 -14.51 -19.74 9.57
N LEU A 431 -15.61 -18.98 9.65
CA LEU A 431 -16.95 -19.52 9.45
C LEU A 431 -17.13 -20.09 8.04
N ALA A 432 -16.57 -19.44 7.03
CA ALA A 432 -16.55 -19.95 5.66
C ALA A 432 -15.82 -21.29 5.58
N LEU A 433 -14.64 -21.42 6.18
CA LEU A 433 -13.91 -22.69 6.23
C LEU A 433 -14.70 -23.79 6.95
N LEU A 434 -15.26 -23.49 8.12
CA LEU A 434 -16.07 -24.45 8.87
C LEU A 434 -17.31 -24.89 8.09
N ALA A 435 -18.02 -23.96 7.45
CA ALA A 435 -19.16 -24.27 6.59
C ALA A 435 -18.75 -25.15 5.40
N SER A 436 -17.58 -24.88 4.79
CA SER A 436 -17.03 -25.69 3.69
C SER A 436 -16.75 -27.14 4.14
N ILE A 437 -16.24 -27.31 5.35
CA ILE A 437 -15.95 -28.64 5.94
C ILE A 437 -17.25 -29.39 6.28
N ILE A 438 -18.25 -28.70 6.82
CA ILE A 438 -19.56 -29.30 7.13
C ILE A 438 -20.21 -29.88 5.87
N MET A 439 -20.08 -29.20 4.72
CA MET A 439 -20.59 -29.70 3.44
C MET A 439 -19.96 -31.01 2.99
N LEU A 440 -18.80 -31.43 3.53
CA LEU A 440 -18.19 -32.73 3.22
C LEU A 440 -18.94 -33.91 3.86
N GLY A 441 -19.57 -33.66 5.01
CA GLY A 441 -20.29 -34.64 5.82
C GLY A 441 -21.81 -34.61 5.65
N ALA A 442 -22.34 -33.59 4.98
CA ALA A 442 -23.68 -33.59 4.42
C ALA A 442 -23.69 -34.36 3.09
#